data_AF-A0A8K0ACB6-F1
#
_entry.id   AF-A0A8K0ACB6-F1
#
_cell.length_a   1.000
_cell.length_b   1.000
_cell.length_c   1.000
_cell.angle_alpha   90.00
_cell.angle_beta   90.00
_cell.angle_gamma   90.00
#
_symmetry.space_group_name_H-M   'P 1'
#
loop_
_entity.id
_entity.type
_entity.pdbx_description
1 polymer ?
#
loop_
_entity_poly.entity_id
_entity_poly.type
_entity_poly.pdbx_seq_one_letter_code
_entity_poly.pdbx_strand_id
1 'polypeptide(L)'
;MSATVTGEGRLGLVCLEPLGPLTLNEDHAKKVSETIMSQAKDVQCEPIRWNPTNLLYLFKDNEAYLDLGKAFSNGQLDEVMGFKVVKIEPAMFVNPPKCLVEVETAAGQGEDLQGALLHVIAPFSGAFPFLTVREANSTDNGAATSNNREDGPPAKNRRTEDVVPPISLTLSFPGNMQSRATQVNERLASSWRRVNFPDQTETDPAFYVDERGRLPAIGVATGAPAAGVKLSVFVQDEAKFAEMAGFYAKVLGTDAMERVTKEGQSKVSMFPLSPRAEFYVIRQPALNLRTASNLTLYFQVSGFTLPGRRVGDDHMELTDPEGNKVVLFTVGK
;
A
#
# COMPACT_ATOMS: atom_id res chain seq x y z
N MET A 1 20.62 11.20 -10.82
CA MET A 1 19.54 12.20 -10.79
C MET A 1 18.41 11.68 -11.67
N SER A 2 17.45 10.95 -11.10
CA SER A 2 16.26 10.56 -11.87
C SER A 2 15.17 11.56 -11.52
N ALA A 3 14.76 12.32 -12.52
CA ALA A 3 13.73 13.32 -12.41
C ALA A 3 12.41 12.64 -12.07
N THR A 4 11.79 13.07 -10.98
CA THR A 4 10.35 12.95 -10.78
C THR A 4 9.68 13.44 -12.06
N VAL A 5 8.99 12.56 -12.77
CA VAL A 5 8.17 12.94 -13.93
C VAL A 5 6.92 13.62 -13.41
N THR A 6 7.06 14.88 -13.02
CA THR A 6 5.97 15.85 -13.07
C THR A 6 5.79 16.19 -14.55
N GLY A 7 4.79 15.61 -15.19
CA GLY A 7 4.51 15.84 -16.61
C GLY A 7 3.02 16.02 -16.87
N GLU A 8 2.69 17.03 -17.68
CA GLU A 8 1.37 17.27 -18.29
C GLU A 8 1.01 16.17 -19.33
N GLY A 9 1.29 14.91 -19.03
CA GLY A 9 1.10 13.77 -19.92
C GLY A 9 -0.06 12.86 -19.53
N ARG A 10 -0.52 12.01 -20.45
CA ARG A 10 -1.53 10.98 -20.17
C ARG A 10 -0.88 9.62 -20.08
N LEU A 11 -1.28 8.80 -19.12
CA LEU A 11 -0.83 7.42 -19.05
C LEU A 11 -1.77 6.52 -19.85
N GLY A 12 -1.21 5.58 -20.59
CA GLY A 12 -1.96 4.53 -21.29
C GLY A 12 -1.31 3.17 -21.10
N LEU A 13 -2.15 2.15 -20.94
CA LEU A 13 -1.73 0.77 -20.85
C LEU A 13 -1.97 0.09 -22.20
N VAL A 14 -0.91 -0.50 -22.75
CA VAL A 14 -0.96 -1.33 -23.97
C VAL A 14 -0.94 -2.79 -23.54
N CYS A 15 -2.05 -3.48 -23.70
CA CYS A 15 -2.21 -4.88 -23.34
C CYS A 15 -1.73 -5.78 -24.49
N LEU A 16 -0.91 -6.78 -24.14
CA LEU A 16 -0.26 -7.70 -25.05
C LEU A 16 -0.73 -9.13 -24.81
N GLU A 17 -0.99 -9.85 -25.89
CA GLU A 17 -1.23 -11.29 -25.89
C GLU A 17 -0.09 -11.99 -26.63
N PRO A 18 0.55 -13.02 -26.05
CA PRO A 18 1.60 -13.76 -26.76
C PRO A 18 0.99 -14.62 -27.87
N LEU A 19 1.57 -14.57 -29.07
CA LEU A 19 1.14 -15.39 -30.22
C LEU A 19 1.76 -16.80 -30.21
N GLY A 20 2.46 -17.16 -29.13
CA GLY A 20 3.16 -18.43 -28.93
C GLY A 20 3.59 -18.64 -27.47
N PRO A 21 4.53 -19.54 -27.16
CA PRO A 21 4.99 -19.82 -25.79
C PRO A 21 5.93 -18.74 -25.24
N LEU A 22 5.70 -17.47 -25.59
CA LEU A 22 6.53 -16.34 -25.22
C LEU A 22 5.97 -15.67 -23.96
N THR A 23 6.87 -15.25 -23.06
CA THR A 23 6.56 -14.36 -21.95
C THR A 23 7.31 -13.04 -22.14
N LEU A 24 6.61 -11.93 -21.88
CA LEU A 24 7.24 -10.62 -21.94
C LEU A 24 8.27 -10.53 -20.80
N ASN A 25 9.54 -10.36 -21.16
CA ASN A 25 10.66 -10.08 -20.27
C ASN A 25 11.23 -8.69 -20.62
N GLU A 26 12.27 -8.23 -19.92
CA GLU A 26 12.83 -6.89 -20.11
C GLU A 26 13.30 -6.62 -21.55
N ASP A 27 14.02 -7.57 -22.13
CA ASP A 27 14.52 -7.49 -23.51
C ASP A 27 13.37 -7.47 -24.52
N HIS A 28 12.33 -8.28 -24.30
CA HIS A 28 11.14 -8.29 -25.14
C HIS A 28 10.34 -6.99 -24.99
N ALA A 29 10.14 -6.50 -23.76
CA ALA A 29 9.43 -5.26 -23.49
C ALA A 29 10.10 -4.08 -24.21
N LYS A 30 11.43 -3.98 -24.14
CA LYS A 30 12.20 -2.95 -24.85
C LYS A 30 12.01 -3.05 -26.37
N LYS A 31 12.14 -4.25 -26.95
CA LYS A 31 11.98 -4.47 -28.39
C LYS A 31 10.54 -4.23 -28.88
N VAL A 32 9.55 -4.68 -28.11
CA VAL A 32 8.13 -4.44 -28.40
C VAL A 32 7.85 -2.94 -28.33
N SER A 33 8.38 -2.23 -27.34
CA SER A 33 8.26 -0.77 -27.26
C SER A 33 8.92 -0.05 -28.43
N GLU A 34 10.16 -0.39 -28.77
CA GLU A 34 10.84 0.16 -29.94
C GLU A 34 10.06 -0.10 -31.23
N THR A 35 9.47 -1.28 -31.37
CA THR A 35 8.67 -1.66 -32.54
C THR A 35 7.37 -0.86 -32.61
N ILE A 36 6.63 -0.74 -31.49
CA ILE A 36 5.41 0.09 -31.40
C ILE A 36 5.74 1.54 -31.77
N MET A 37 6.81 2.10 -31.23
CA MET A 37 7.25 3.48 -31.54
C MET A 37 7.67 3.64 -33.00
N SER A 38 8.30 2.62 -33.59
CA SER A 38 8.70 2.64 -35.01
C SER A 38 7.52 2.52 -35.98
N GLN A 39 6.45 1.83 -35.56
CA GLN A 39 5.23 1.65 -36.33
C GLN A 39 4.31 2.87 -36.19
N ALA A 40 4.29 3.47 -35.00
CA ALA A 40 3.55 4.68 -34.67
C ALA A 40 4.46 5.93 -34.71
N LYS A 41 5.13 6.16 -35.85
CA LYS A 41 6.25 7.11 -36.05
C LYS A 41 6.03 8.53 -35.53
N ASP A 42 4.79 8.97 -35.42
CA ASP A 42 4.42 10.34 -35.02
C ASP A 42 3.88 10.42 -33.58
N VAL A 43 3.77 9.30 -32.88
CA VAL A 43 3.27 9.26 -31.50
C VAL A 43 4.40 9.65 -30.54
N GLN A 44 4.24 10.77 -29.85
CA GLN A 44 5.14 11.18 -28.78
C GLN A 44 4.74 10.50 -27.47
N CYS A 45 5.32 9.33 -27.19
CA CYS A 45 5.18 8.64 -25.91
C CYS A 45 6.47 7.94 -25.45
N GLU A 46 6.54 7.68 -24.15
CA GLU A 46 7.69 7.05 -23.50
C GLU A 46 7.25 5.80 -22.74
N PRO A 47 7.91 4.64 -22.92
CA PRO A 47 7.63 3.47 -22.09
C PRO A 47 8.12 3.70 -20.66
N ILE A 48 7.24 3.49 -19.69
CA ILE A 48 7.49 3.76 -18.26
C ILE A 48 7.78 2.49 -17.48
N ARG A 49 6.93 1.47 -17.64
CA ARG A 49 7.02 0.17 -16.95
C ARG A 49 6.38 -0.93 -17.78
N TRP A 50 6.66 -2.18 -17.42
CA TRP A 50 6.05 -3.34 -18.05
C TRP A 50 5.74 -4.44 -17.03
N ASN A 51 4.84 -5.34 -17.42
CA ASN A 51 4.58 -6.61 -16.75
C ASN A 51 4.37 -7.69 -17.84
N PRO A 52 4.20 -8.99 -17.49
CA PRO A 52 4.13 -10.06 -18.49
C PRO A 52 3.07 -9.92 -19.60
N THR A 53 2.07 -9.06 -19.41
CA THR A 53 0.95 -8.86 -20.35
C THR A 53 0.71 -7.40 -20.71
N ASN A 54 1.50 -6.44 -20.21
CA ASN A 54 1.22 -5.02 -20.42
C ASN A 54 2.49 -4.15 -20.50
N LEU A 55 2.40 -3.09 -21.28
CA LEU A 55 3.35 -1.98 -21.33
C LEU A 55 2.62 -0.69 -20.91
N LEU A 56 3.17 0.01 -19.91
CA LEU A 56 2.70 1.32 -19.48
C LEU A 56 3.47 2.40 -20.23
N TYR A 57 2.76 3.31 -20.89
CA TYR A 57 3.32 4.44 -21.60
C TYR A 57 2.86 5.76 -20.99
N LEU A 58 3.75 6.75 -21.01
CA LEU A 58 3.43 8.16 -20.81
C LEU A 58 3.36 8.84 -22.17
N PHE A 59 2.17 9.29 -22.53
CA PHE A 59 1.90 10.09 -23.72
C PHE A 59 2.08 11.56 -23.39
N LYS A 60 2.67 12.32 -24.30
CA LYS A 60 2.83 13.77 -24.12
C LYS A 60 1.50 14.49 -23.90
N ASP A 61 0.45 14.08 -24.63
CA ASP A 61 -0.88 14.70 -24.59
C ASP A 61 -1.97 13.70 -25.03
N ASN A 62 -3.21 14.19 -25.12
CA ASN A 62 -4.33 13.36 -25.54
C ASN A 62 -4.30 13.03 -27.04
N GLU A 63 -3.68 13.86 -27.87
CA GLU A 63 -3.58 13.61 -29.32
C GLU A 63 -2.64 12.43 -29.58
N ALA A 64 -1.49 12.39 -28.92
CA ALA A 64 -0.56 11.25 -28.98
C ALA A 64 -1.22 9.92 -28.55
N TYR A 65 -2.04 9.93 -27.49
CA TYR A 65 -2.80 8.74 -27.08
C TYR A 65 -3.80 8.30 -28.17
N LEU A 66 -4.54 9.25 -28.75
CA LEU A 66 -5.51 8.97 -29.81
C LEU A 66 -4.84 8.47 -31.10
N ASP A 67 -3.68 8.98 -31.45
CA ASP A 67 -2.94 8.57 -32.65
C ASP A 67 -2.42 7.14 -32.53
N LEU A 68 -1.96 6.71 -31.35
CA LEU A 68 -1.68 5.29 -31.10
C LEU A 68 -2.95 4.43 -31.19
N GLY A 69 -4.08 4.94 -30.67
CA GLY A 69 -5.38 4.29 -30.80
C GLY A 69 -5.83 4.11 -32.26
N LYS A 70 -5.52 5.07 -33.14
CA LYS A 70 -5.75 4.96 -34.59
C LYS A 70 -4.85 3.90 -35.21
N ALA A 71 -3.55 3.88 -34.88
CA ALA A 71 -2.62 2.87 -35.38
C ALA A 71 -3.07 1.45 -35.02
N PHE A 72 -3.50 1.26 -33.77
CA PHE A 72 -4.14 0.03 -33.29
C PHE A 72 -5.40 -0.32 -34.10
N SER A 73 -6.33 0.62 -34.24
CA SER A 73 -7.59 0.40 -34.96
C SER A 73 -7.40 0.06 -36.45
N ASN A 74 -6.28 0.53 -37.03
CA ASN A 74 -5.89 0.25 -38.41
C ASN A 74 -5.13 -1.08 -38.57
N GLY A 75 -4.99 -1.89 -37.50
CA GLY A 75 -4.30 -3.18 -37.53
C GLY A 75 -2.77 -3.07 -37.60
N GLN A 76 -2.20 -1.88 -37.42
CA GLN A 76 -0.74 -1.69 -37.53
C GLN A 76 0.03 -2.35 -36.38
N LEU A 77 -0.67 -2.69 -35.28
CA LEU A 77 -0.12 -3.27 -34.06
C LEU A 77 -0.61 -4.71 -33.81
N ASP A 78 -1.18 -5.37 -34.82
CA ASP A 78 -1.71 -6.75 -34.70
C ASP A 78 -0.63 -7.79 -34.41
N GLU A 79 0.61 -7.56 -34.87
CA GLU A 79 1.76 -8.39 -34.55
C GLU A 79 3.00 -7.52 -34.33
N VAL A 80 3.52 -7.59 -33.12
CA VAL A 80 4.67 -6.85 -32.63
C VAL A 80 5.60 -7.84 -31.92
N MET A 81 6.65 -8.28 -32.63
CA MET A 81 7.71 -9.13 -32.07
C MET A 81 7.18 -10.41 -31.37
N GLY A 82 6.18 -11.07 -31.96
CA GLY A 82 5.58 -12.29 -31.40
C GLY A 82 4.48 -12.05 -30.35
N PHE A 83 4.09 -10.79 -30.14
CA PHE A 83 2.95 -10.38 -29.33
C PHE A 83 1.92 -9.67 -30.19
N LYS A 84 0.65 -9.77 -29.81
CA LYS A 84 -0.44 -8.98 -30.38
C LYS A 84 -0.84 -7.90 -29.40
N VAL A 85 -0.93 -6.65 -29.86
CA VAL A 85 -1.63 -5.63 -29.08
C VAL A 85 -3.11 -5.97 -29.15
N VAL A 86 -3.74 -6.21 -28.00
CA VAL A 86 -5.17 -6.57 -27.93
C VAL A 86 -6.05 -5.42 -27.46
N LYS A 87 -5.46 -4.49 -26.73
CA LYS A 87 -6.17 -3.35 -26.14
C LYS A 87 -5.20 -2.22 -25.85
N ILE A 88 -5.67 -1.00 -26.05
CA ILE A 88 -5.07 0.21 -25.49
C ILE A 88 -6.12 0.83 -24.58
N GLU A 89 -5.80 0.99 -23.30
CA GLU A 89 -6.70 1.62 -22.34
C GLU A 89 -6.02 2.80 -21.65
N PRO A 90 -6.78 3.84 -21.26
CA PRO A 90 -6.23 4.90 -20.44
C PRO A 90 -5.80 4.25 -19.12
N ALA A 91 -4.52 4.39 -18.80
CA ALA A 91 -4.00 3.99 -17.50
C ALA A 91 -4.35 5.11 -16.53
N MET A 92 -5.54 5.01 -15.96
CA MET A 92 -5.78 5.75 -14.73
C MET A 92 -4.94 5.05 -13.68
N PHE A 93 -4.07 5.79 -12.98
CA PHE A 93 -3.72 5.38 -11.63
C PHE A 93 -5.07 5.14 -10.94
N VAL A 94 -5.34 3.90 -10.55
CA VAL A 94 -6.53 3.55 -9.76
C VAL A 94 -6.72 4.67 -8.75
N ASN A 95 -7.94 5.21 -8.63
CA ASN A 95 -8.22 6.22 -7.60
C ASN A 95 -7.50 5.78 -6.32
N PRO A 96 -6.47 6.52 -5.89
CA PRO A 96 -5.64 6.06 -4.79
C PRO A 96 -6.59 5.77 -3.62
N PRO A 97 -6.35 4.69 -2.87
CA PRO A 97 -7.25 4.34 -1.80
C PRO A 97 -7.32 5.50 -0.81
N LYS A 98 -8.47 5.67 -0.17
CA LYS A 98 -8.65 6.75 0.81
C LYS A 98 -7.63 6.70 1.96
N CYS A 99 -7.06 5.53 2.23
CA CYS A 99 -5.97 5.35 3.17
C CYS A 99 -5.01 4.29 2.64
N LEU A 100 -3.70 4.46 2.82
CA LEU A 100 -2.70 3.40 2.58
C LEU A 100 -1.53 3.55 3.55
N VAL A 101 -0.71 2.51 3.66
CA VAL A 101 0.57 2.54 4.39
C VAL A 101 1.70 2.53 3.37
N GLU A 102 2.65 3.43 3.51
CA GLU A 102 3.94 3.36 2.81
C GLU A 102 5.01 2.82 3.75
N VAL A 103 5.77 1.85 3.26
CA VAL A 103 6.98 1.33 3.91
C VAL A 103 8.19 1.91 3.20
N GLU A 104 9.00 2.67 3.93
CA GLU A 104 10.32 3.06 3.46
C GLU A 104 11.33 1.93 3.67
N THR A 105 12.08 1.60 2.63
CA THR A 105 13.18 0.63 2.66
C THR A 105 14.48 1.22 2.12
N ALA A 106 15.60 0.55 2.37
CA ALA A 106 16.89 0.96 1.84
C ALA A 106 16.91 0.89 0.30
N ALA A 107 17.75 1.72 -0.32
CA ALA A 107 17.94 1.71 -1.77
C ALA A 107 18.35 0.31 -2.27
N GLY A 108 17.69 -0.18 -3.32
CA GLY A 108 17.94 -1.50 -3.90
C GLY A 108 17.29 -2.67 -3.17
N GLN A 109 16.49 -2.43 -2.12
CA GLN A 109 15.72 -3.47 -1.42
C GLN A 109 14.22 -3.43 -1.72
N GLY A 110 13.76 -2.46 -2.52
CA GLY A 110 12.35 -2.25 -2.82
C GLY A 110 11.71 -3.43 -3.54
N GLU A 111 12.36 -3.94 -4.59
CA GLU A 111 11.83 -5.02 -5.42
C GLU A 111 11.68 -6.33 -4.66
N ASP A 112 12.72 -6.74 -3.92
CA ASP A 112 12.70 -7.96 -3.10
C ASP A 112 11.59 -7.91 -2.05
N LEU A 113 11.47 -6.78 -1.34
CA LEU A 113 10.43 -6.59 -0.33
C LEU A 113 9.04 -6.59 -0.96
N GLN A 114 8.87 -5.92 -2.10
CA GLN A 114 7.61 -5.92 -2.84
C GLN A 114 7.24 -7.34 -3.29
N GLY A 115 8.20 -8.13 -3.77
CA GLY A 115 8.01 -9.53 -4.14
C GLY A 115 7.56 -10.39 -2.96
N ALA A 116 8.20 -10.24 -1.80
CA ALA A 116 7.82 -10.95 -0.57
C ALA A 116 6.39 -10.60 -0.10
N LEU A 117 6.01 -9.33 -0.15
CA LEU A 117 4.66 -8.87 0.17
C LEU A 117 3.62 -9.42 -0.82
N LEU A 118 3.89 -9.30 -2.13
CA LEU A 118 3.01 -9.84 -3.17
C LEU A 118 2.80 -11.34 -3.01
N HIS A 119 3.83 -12.09 -2.59
CA HIS A 119 3.69 -13.50 -2.28
C HIS A 119 2.66 -13.75 -1.17
N VAL A 120 2.68 -12.98 -0.08
CA VAL A 120 1.70 -13.11 1.02
C VAL A 120 0.29 -12.74 0.56
N ILE A 121 0.15 -11.69 -0.25
CA ILE A 121 -1.14 -11.04 -0.53
C ILE A 121 -1.85 -11.61 -1.76
N ALA A 122 -1.13 -12.22 -2.71
CA ALA A 122 -1.71 -12.77 -3.94
C ALA A 122 -2.98 -13.63 -3.74
N PRO A 123 -3.10 -14.49 -2.70
CA PRO A 123 -4.33 -15.28 -2.48
C PRO A 123 -5.55 -14.42 -2.11
N PHE A 124 -5.35 -13.17 -1.69
CA PHE A 124 -6.39 -12.23 -1.29
C PHE A 124 -6.99 -11.43 -2.47
N SER A 125 -6.53 -11.64 -3.72
CA SER A 125 -6.72 -10.78 -4.91
C SER A 125 -7.95 -9.82 -4.93
N GLY A 126 -7.70 -8.59 -4.53
CA GLY A 126 -7.97 -7.37 -5.31
C GLY A 126 -6.67 -6.56 -5.20
N ALA A 127 -6.16 -5.99 -6.31
CA ALA A 127 -4.87 -5.29 -6.36
C ALA A 127 -4.66 -4.45 -5.09
N PHE A 128 -3.63 -4.78 -4.29
CA PHE A 128 -3.44 -4.31 -2.92
C PHE A 128 -3.03 -2.83 -2.90
N PRO A 129 -3.97 -1.89 -2.84
CA PRO A 129 -3.63 -0.48 -2.96
C PRO A 129 -3.20 0.10 -1.60
N PHE A 130 -3.43 -0.64 -0.50
CA PHE A 130 -3.37 -0.16 0.88
C PHE A 130 -1.96 -0.30 1.50
N LEU A 131 -0.99 -0.88 0.80
CA LEU A 131 0.42 -0.92 1.20
C LEU A 131 1.29 -0.65 -0.03
N THR A 132 2.25 0.27 0.09
CA THR A 132 3.24 0.57 -0.94
C THR A 132 4.65 0.55 -0.36
N VAL A 133 5.65 0.30 -1.21
CA VAL A 133 7.06 0.29 -0.83
C VAL A 133 7.75 1.45 -1.52
N ARG A 134 8.45 2.27 -0.76
CA ARG A 134 9.29 3.36 -1.26
C ARG A 134 10.74 3.12 -0.87
N GLU A 135 11.65 3.30 -1.82
CA GLU A 135 13.08 3.29 -1.52
C GLU A 135 13.54 4.66 -1.03
N ALA A 136 14.48 4.68 -0.09
CA ALA A 136 15.14 5.90 0.34
C ALA A 136 15.98 6.50 -0.82
N ASN A 137 15.87 7.81 -1.03
CA ASN A 137 16.56 8.53 -2.12
C ASN A 137 18.09 8.67 -1.93
N SER A 138 18.66 8.00 -0.93
CA SER A 138 20.00 8.25 -0.42
C SER A 138 20.75 6.94 -0.23
N THR A 139 21.99 6.88 -0.74
CA THR A 139 22.99 5.86 -0.39
C THR A 139 23.56 6.04 1.02
N ASP A 140 23.26 7.16 1.70
CA ASP A 140 23.50 7.27 3.13
C ASP A 140 22.47 6.40 3.86
N ASN A 141 23.00 5.36 4.49
CA ASN A 141 22.32 4.39 5.33
C ASN A 141 21.57 5.06 6.49
N GLY A 142 20.37 5.59 6.23
CA GLY A 142 19.37 5.82 7.28
C GLY A 142 18.82 4.50 7.85
N ALA A 143 18.94 3.41 7.09
CA ALA A 143 18.52 2.06 7.51
C ALA A 143 19.61 1.29 8.28
N ALA A 144 20.85 1.81 8.37
CA ALA A 144 21.95 1.11 9.03
C ALA A 144 23.01 2.07 9.57
N THR A 145 22.68 2.84 10.62
CA THR A 145 23.56 3.22 11.75
C THR A 145 22.89 4.29 12.62
N SER A 146 21.76 3.99 13.25
CA SER A 146 21.57 4.48 14.61
C SER A 146 21.85 3.32 15.55
N ASN A 147 23.04 3.35 16.16
CA ASN A 147 23.28 2.67 17.44
C ASN A 147 22.50 3.39 18.57
N ASN A 148 21.32 3.93 18.26
CA ASN A 148 20.38 4.35 19.28
C ASN A 148 19.83 3.04 19.81
N ARG A 149 20.38 2.59 20.94
CA ARG A 149 19.57 1.91 21.94
C ARG A 149 18.25 2.68 21.98
N GLU A 150 17.18 2.04 21.52
CA GLU A 150 15.84 2.55 21.68
C GLU A 150 15.63 2.66 23.19
N ASP A 151 15.86 3.85 23.75
CA ASP A 151 15.54 4.20 25.13
C ASP A 151 14.01 4.27 25.25
N GLY A 152 13.37 3.11 25.22
CA GLY A 152 12.10 2.93 25.89
C GLY A 152 12.31 3.04 27.40
N PRO A 153 11.33 3.54 28.17
CA PRO A 153 11.47 3.62 29.62
C PRO A 153 11.82 2.24 30.19
N PRO A 154 12.73 2.14 31.17
CA PRO A 154 13.18 0.85 31.69
C PRO A 154 11.98 0.13 32.33
N ALA A 155 11.48 -0.90 31.65
CA ALA A 155 10.40 -1.74 32.15
C ALA A 155 10.92 -2.58 33.32
N LYS A 156 10.76 -2.05 34.54
CA LYS A 156 10.92 -2.82 35.77
C LYS A 156 9.85 -3.92 35.75
N ASN A 157 10.30 -5.16 35.55
CA ASN A 157 9.55 -6.41 35.74
C ASN A 157 8.34 -6.64 34.81
N ARG A 158 8.56 -7.03 33.55
CA ARG A 158 7.53 -7.75 32.78
C ARG A 158 8.15 -8.91 32.00
N ARG A 159 7.45 -10.05 32.01
CA ARG A 159 7.76 -11.24 31.21
C ARG A 159 7.85 -10.84 29.73
N THR A 160 8.64 -11.55 28.94
CA THR A 160 8.82 -11.40 27.47
C THR A 160 7.52 -11.05 26.72
N GLU A 161 7.18 -9.77 26.63
CA GLU A 161 6.02 -9.26 25.88
C GLU A 161 6.45 -9.04 24.43
N ASP A 162 5.64 -9.54 23.49
CA ASP A 162 5.91 -9.40 22.06
C ASP A 162 5.89 -7.92 21.66
N VAL A 163 7.01 -7.43 21.12
CA VAL A 163 7.10 -6.08 20.55
C VAL A 163 6.43 -6.08 19.17
N VAL A 164 5.44 -5.21 18.97
CA VAL A 164 4.64 -5.13 17.73
C VAL A 164 4.71 -3.73 17.10
N PRO A 165 4.57 -3.60 15.77
CA PRO A 165 4.49 -2.29 15.13
C PRO A 165 3.21 -1.52 15.54
N PRO A 166 3.23 -0.17 15.50
CA PRO A 166 2.08 0.65 15.87
C PRO A 166 0.98 0.64 14.81
N ILE A 167 1.28 0.15 13.60
CA ILE A 167 0.36 0.04 12.46
C ILE A 167 0.16 -1.44 12.12
N SER A 168 -1.09 -1.81 11.83
CA SER A 168 -1.42 -3.12 11.26
C SER A 168 -2.37 -3.02 10.08
N LEU A 169 -2.39 -4.10 9.32
CA LEU A 169 -3.29 -4.32 8.21
C LEU A 169 -3.95 -5.69 8.37
N THR A 170 -5.27 -5.72 8.55
CA THR A 170 -6.02 -6.97 8.66
C THR A 170 -6.78 -7.27 7.36
N LEU A 171 -6.51 -8.44 6.79
CA LEU A 171 -7.20 -9.01 5.65
C LEU A 171 -8.41 -9.80 6.13
N SER A 172 -9.61 -9.36 5.75
CA SER A 172 -10.88 -9.99 6.16
C SER A 172 -11.38 -10.93 5.07
N PHE A 173 -11.60 -12.19 5.43
CA PHE A 173 -12.07 -13.25 4.53
C PHE A 173 -13.47 -13.72 4.95
N PRO A 174 -14.47 -13.66 4.06
CA PRO A 174 -15.75 -14.30 4.30
C PRO A 174 -15.65 -15.82 4.29
N GLY A 175 -16.63 -16.50 4.88
CA GLY A 175 -16.58 -17.96 5.06
C GLY A 175 -16.37 -18.75 3.77
N ASN A 176 -16.87 -18.26 2.63
CA ASN A 176 -16.66 -18.86 1.31
C ASN A 176 -15.24 -18.64 0.74
N MET A 177 -14.36 -17.91 1.42
CA MET A 177 -12.96 -17.66 1.05
C MET A 177 -11.96 -18.25 2.05
N GLN A 178 -12.38 -19.18 2.91
CA GLN A 178 -11.54 -19.78 3.96
C GLN A 178 -10.27 -20.45 3.41
N SER A 179 -10.35 -21.08 2.24
CA SER A 179 -9.18 -21.70 1.58
C SER A 179 -8.11 -20.68 1.23
N ARG A 180 -8.50 -19.46 0.82
CA ARG A 180 -7.57 -18.35 0.55
C ARG A 180 -6.96 -17.83 1.84
N ALA A 181 -7.76 -17.67 2.91
CA ALA A 181 -7.25 -17.27 4.22
C ALA A 181 -6.21 -18.26 4.77
N THR A 182 -6.45 -19.56 4.55
CA THR A 182 -5.52 -20.63 4.93
C THR A 182 -4.20 -20.50 4.18
N GLN A 183 -4.24 -20.28 2.86
CA GLN A 183 -3.03 -20.04 2.05
C GLN A 183 -2.24 -18.82 2.53
N VAL A 184 -2.91 -17.71 2.88
CA VAL A 184 -2.21 -16.53 3.41
C VAL A 184 -1.56 -16.84 4.77
N ASN A 185 -2.27 -17.52 5.67
CA ASN A 185 -1.73 -17.94 6.96
C ASN A 185 -0.51 -18.84 6.81
N GLU A 186 -0.54 -19.83 5.91
CA GLU A 186 0.60 -20.71 5.64
C GLU A 186 1.81 -19.95 5.11
N ARG A 187 1.59 -18.99 4.18
CA ARG A 187 2.66 -18.14 3.64
C ARG A 187 3.26 -17.25 4.71
N LEU A 188 2.45 -16.63 5.55
CA LEU A 188 2.93 -15.82 6.68
C LEU A 188 3.70 -16.67 7.69
N ALA A 189 3.14 -17.81 8.11
CA ALA A 189 3.77 -18.70 9.08
C ALA A 189 5.14 -19.26 8.64
N SER A 190 5.43 -19.25 7.33
CA SER A 190 6.72 -19.71 6.79
C SER A 190 7.91 -18.79 7.13
N SER A 191 7.67 -17.49 7.30
CA SER A 191 8.72 -16.47 7.40
C SER A 191 8.45 -15.36 8.42
N TRP A 192 7.23 -15.23 8.91
CA TRP A 192 6.78 -14.21 9.84
C TRP A 192 6.47 -14.83 11.19
N ARG A 193 6.69 -14.06 12.26
CA ARG A 193 6.40 -14.50 13.62
C ARG A 193 4.94 -14.24 13.96
N ARG A 194 4.21 -15.27 14.36
CA ARG A 194 2.85 -15.10 14.89
C ARG A 194 2.91 -14.40 16.25
N VAL A 195 2.06 -13.42 16.45
CA VAL A 195 1.91 -12.68 17.71
C VAL A 195 0.47 -12.73 18.17
N ASN A 196 0.29 -12.77 19.49
CA ASN A 196 -1.05 -12.79 20.07
C ASN A 196 -1.45 -11.36 20.44
N PHE A 197 -2.45 -10.82 19.76
CA PHE A 197 -3.10 -9.61 20.22
C PHE A 197 -4.15 -10.01 21.26
N PRO A 198 -4.11 -9.47 22.48
CA PRO A 198 -5.12 -9.74 23.50
C PRO A 198 -6.50 -9.25 23.03
N ASP A 199 -7.59 -9.86 23.52
CA ASP A 199 -8.98 -9.39 23.36
C ASP A 199 -9.38 -8.90 21.97
N GLN A 200 -9.24 -9.76 20.98
CA GLN A 200 -9.63 -9.42 19.61
C GLN A 200 -11.15 -9.51 19.39
N THR A 201 -11.61 -8.72 18.43
CA THR A 201 -13.01 -8.63 17.96
C THR A 201 -13.65 -9.98 17.60
N GLU A 202 -14.95 -10.00 17.29
CA GLU A 202 -15.74 -11.19 16.89
C GLU A 202 -15.08 -12.18 15.91
N THR A 203 -14.14 -11.73 15.06
CA THR A 203 -13.47 -12.55 14.04
C THR A 203 -12.07 -13.07 14.41
N ASP A 204 -11.60 -12.83 15.65
CA ASP A 204 -10.29 -13.24 16.22
C ASP A 204 -9.13 -13.42 15.21
N PRO A 205 -8.64 -12.31 14.59
CA PRO A 205 -7.57 -12.40 13.61
C PRO A 205 -6.27 -13.05 14.11
N ALA A 206 -5.65 -13.85 13.24
CA ALA A 206 -4.27 -14.28 13.43
C ALA A 206 -3.32 -13.18 12.94
N PHE A 207 -2.50 -12.62 13.84
CA PHE A 207 -1.53 -11.57 13.51
C PHE A 207 -0.12 -12.12 13.37
N TYR A 208 0.61 -11.55 12.40
CA TYR A 208 1.99 -11.87 12.09
C TYR A 208 2.82 -10.61 11.97
N VAL A 209 4.06 -10.65 12.46
CA VAL A 209 5.02 -9.56 12.35
C VAL A 209 6.27 -10.03 11.61
N ASP A 210 6.76 -9.17 10.73
CA ASP A 210 8.07 -9.33 10.12
C ASP A 210 9.09 -8.50 10.90
N GLU A 211 10.10 -9.20 11.42
CA GLU A 211 11.16 -8.60 12.20
C GLU A 211 12.24 -7.97 11.32
N ARG A 212 12.42 -8.46 10.08
CA ARG A 212 13.52 -8.06 9.20
C ARG A 212 13.26 -6.74 8.48
N GLY A 213 12.16 -6.65 7.75
CA GLY A 213 11.75 -5.49 6.96
C GLY A 213 10.97 -4.44 7.75
N ARG A 214 10.81 -4.65 9.07
CA ARG A 214 10.10 -3.73 9.99
C ARG A 214 8.73 -3.30 9.45
N LEU A 215 7.97 -4.27 8.95
CA LEU A 215 6.68 -4.06 8.29
C LEU A 215 5.54 -3.79 9.30
N PRO A 216 4.38 -3.29 8.83
CA PRO A 216 3.14 -3.34 9.61
C PRO A 216 2.80 -4.79 9.98
N ALA A 217 2.09 -4.97 11.09
CA ALA A 217 1.59 -6.29 11.43
C ALA A 217 0.51 -6.70 10.41
N ILE A 218 0.53 -7.93 9.93
CA ILE A 218 -0.47 -8.46 9.02
C ILE A 218 -1.41 -9.38 9.78
N GLY A 219 -2.68 -9.02 9.82
CA GLY A 219 -3.77 -9.81 10.41
C GLY A 219 -4.53 -10.59 9.35
N VAL A 220 -4.94 -11.81 9.67
CA VAL A 220 -5.83 -12.63 8.84
C VAL A 220 -7.09 -12.95 9.64
N ALA A 221 -8.21 -12.31 9.29
CA ALA A 221 -9.50 -12.51 9.93
C ALA A 221 -10.38 -13.42 9.06
N THR A 222 -10.88 -14.51 9.65
CA THR A 222 -11.76 -15.48 8.97
C THR A 222 -13.19 -15.38 9.47
N GLY A 223 -14.16 -15.75 8.63
CA GLY A 223 -15.58 -15.67 9.00
C GLY A 223 -16.12 -14.24 9.03
N ALA A 224 -15.45 -13.30 8.35
CA ALA A 224 -15.94 -11.94 8.21
C ALA A 224 -17.25 -11.91 7.40
N PRO A 225 -18.15 -10.94 7.63
CA PRO A 225 -19.38 -10.83 6.85
C PRO A 225 -19.12 -10.49 5.37
N ALA A 226 -17.99 -9.86 5.07
CA ALA A 226 -17.56 -9.51 3.72
C ALA A 226 -16.03 -9.51 3.61
N ALA A 227 -15.54 -9.59 2.36
CA ALA A 227 -14.12 -9.40 2.07
C ALA A 227 -13.73 -7.92 2.15
N GLY A 228 -12.62 -7.61 2.81
CA GLY A 228 -12.18 -6.23 2.99
C GLY A 228 -10.89 -6.10 3.77
N VAL A 229 -10.44 -4.86 3.93
CA VAL A 229 -9.17 -4.51 4.57
C VAL A 229 -9.43 -3.55 5.74
N LYS A 230 -8.79 -3.82 6.87
CA LYS A 230 -8.81 -2.94 8.03
C LYS A 230 -7.40 -2.41 8.27
N LEU A 231 -7.22 -1.10 8.14
CA LEU A 231 -6.01 -0.42 8.57
C LEU A 231 -6.18 -0.03 10.02
N SER A 232 -5.19 -0.28 10.87
CA SER A 232 -5.31 0.04 12.30
C SER A 232 -4.05 0.71 12.83
N VAL A 233 -4.25 1.72 13.68
CA VAL A 233 -3.23 2.30 14.53
C VAL A 233 -3.50 1.92 15.98
N PHE A 234 -2.45 1.52 16.69
CA PHE A 234 -2.53 1.15 18.09
C PHE A 234 -2.13 2.34 18.98
N VAL A 235 -2.87 2.50 20.06
CA VAL A 235 -2.67 3.54 21.08
C VAL A 235 -2.34 2.85 22.40
N GLN A 236 -1.23 3.25 23.03
CA GLN A 236 -0.85 2.70 24.32
C GLN A 236 -1.54 3.46 25.47
N ASP A 237 -1.48 4.78 25.42
CA ASP A 237 -1.98 5.63 26.49
C ASP A 237 -3.48 5.89 26.35
N GLU A 238 -4.23 5.59 27.40
CA GLU A 238 -5.66 5.84 27.44
C GLU A 238 -6.00 7.33 27.31
N ALA A 239 -5.17 8.23 27.85
CA ALA A 239 -5.38 9.66 27.75
C ALA A 239 -5.28 10.15 26.29
N LYS A 240 -4.47 9.47 25.47
CA LYS A 240 -4.28 9.79 24.06
C LYS A 240 -5.33 9.17 23.15
N PHE A 241 -6.12 8.20 23.61
CA PHE A 241 -7.11 7.53 22.75
C PHE A 241 -8.13 8.52 22.17
N ALA A 242 -8.71 9.37 23.01
CA ALA A 242 -9.68 10.38 22.56
C ALA A 242 -9.02 11.43 21.64
N GLU A 243 -7.77 11.79 21.92
CA GLU A 243 -7.00 12.72 21.09
C GLU A 243 -6.71 12.12 19.70
N MET A 244 -6.27 10.85 19.64
CA MET A 244 -6.04 10.10 18.41
C MET A 244 -7.32 9.95 17.59
N ALA A 245 -8.44 9.55 18.23
CA ALA A 245 -9.73 9.46 17.55
C ALA A 245 -10.16 10.83 16.99
N GLY A 246 -10.01 11.91 17.77
CA GLY A 246 -10.31 13.27 17.33
C GLY A 246 -9.39 13.76 16.19
N PHE A 247 -8.12 13.36 16.18
CA PHE A 247 -7.19 13.65 15.08
C PHE A 247 -7.66 12.98 13.79
N TYR A 248 -7.91 11.67 13.80
CA TYR A 248 -8.31 10.94 12.60
C TYR A 248 -9.72 11.28 12.12
N ALA A 249 -10.63 11.68 13.02
CA ALA A 249 -11.92 12.25 12.63
C ALA A 249 -11.77 13.53 11.77
N LYS A 250 -10.83 14.40 12.13
CA LYS A 250 -10.51 15.61 11.34
C LYS A 250 -9.83 15.27 10.02
N VAL A 251 -8.91 14.31 10.01
CA VAL A 251 -8.24 13.82 8.79
C VAL A 251 -9.27 13.28 7.79
N LEU A 252 -10.17 12.41 8.26
CA LEU A 252 -11.14 11.72 7.41
C LEU A 252 -12.41 12.53 7.13
N GLY A 253 -12.64 13.60 7.88
CA GLY A 253 -13.85 14.43 7.77
C GLY A 253 -15.13 13.68 8.14
N THR A 254 -15.03 12.69 9.03
CA THR A 254 -16.15 11.83 9.44
C THR A 254 -16.02 11.40 10.89
N ASP A 255 -17.15 11.23 11.57
CA ASP A 255 -17.18 10.77 12.96
C ASP A 255 -16.92 9.26 13.07
N ALA A 256 -16.32 8.86 14.19
CA ALA A 256 -16.03 7.46 14.46
C ALA A 256 -17.27 6.71 14.95
N MET A 257 -17.38 5.44 14.57
CA MET A 257 -18.20 4.47 15.29
C MET A 257 -17.39 3.89 16.45
N GLU A 258 -17.73 4.28 17.66
CA GLU A 258 -17.04 3.81 18.87
C GLU A 258 -17.58 2.46 19.36
N ARG A 259 -16.66 1.61 19.79
CA ARG A 259 -16.95 0.34 20.46
C ARG A 259 -16.00 0.17 21.64
N VAL A 260 -16.55 -0.30 22.75
CA VAL A 260 -15.78 -0.71 23.94
C VAL A 260 -16.01 -2.20 24.14
N THR A 261 -14.94 -2.99 24.29
CA THR A 261 -15.09 -4.43 24.53
C THR A 261 -15.73 -4.69 25.90
N LYS A 262 -16.34 -5.88 26.08
CA LYS A 262 -17.18 -6.21 27.25
C LYS A 262 -16.49 -6.06 28.61
N GLU A 263 -15.16 -6.02 28.65
CA GLU A 263 -14.38 -5.84 29.87
C GLU A 263 -13.78 -4.43 30.02
N GLY A 264 -14.12 -3.49 29.12
CA GLY A 264 -13.62 -2.11 29.16
C GLY A 264 -12.12 -1.96 28.87
N GLN A 265 -11.42 -3.05 28.57
CA GLN A 265 -9.96 -3.06 28.41
C GLN A 265 -9.51 -2.47 27.07
N SER A 266 -10.28 -2.71 25.99
CA SER A 266 -9.98 -2.19 24.65
C SER A 266 -11.04 -1.20 24.19
N LYS A 267 -10.57 -0.06 23.69
CA LYS A 267 -11.40 0.99 23.08
C LYS A 267 -11.09 1.04 21.59
N VAL A 268 -12.13 1.13 20.77
CA VAL A 268 -12.03 1.09 19.33
C VAL A 268 -12.85 2.22 18.73
N SER A 269 -12.21 3.06 17.92
CA SER A 269 -12.88 4.05 17.07
C SER A 269 -12.69 3.63 15.62
N MET A 270 -13.80 3.31 14.94
CA MET A 270 -13.81 2.82 13.58
C MET A 270 -14.33 3.87 12.62
N PHE A 271 -13.60 4.09 11.52
CA PHE A 271 -13.92 5.05 10.49
C PHE A 271 -14.15 4.32 9.16
N PRO A 272 -15.35 4.41 8.57
CA PRO A 272 -15.63 3.79 7.29
C PRO A 272 -14.91 4.55 6.17
N LEU A 273 -14.04 3.88 5.42
CA LEU A 273 -13.39 4.47 4.25
C LEU A 273 -14.18 4.17 2.97
N SER A 274 -14.57 2.90 2.81
CA SER A 274 -15.35 2.39 1.68
C SER A 274 -16.08 1.10 2.09
N PRO A 275 -16.97 0.54 1.25
CA PRO A 275 -17.63 -0.74 1.56
C PRO A 275 -16.68 -1.93 1.81
N ARG A 276 -15.40 -1.82 1.43
CA ARG A 276 -14.38 -2.87 1.61
C ARG A 276 -13.15 -2.40 2.40
N ALA A 277 -13.18 -1.19 2.96
CA ALA A 277 -12.03 -0.63 3.67
C ALA A 277 -12.48 0.19 4.88
N GLU A 278 -11.81 -0.05 6.00
CA GLU A 278 -12.08 0.59 7.29
C GLU A 278 -10.75 1.02 7.92
N PHE A 279 -10.76 2.15 8.63
CA PHE A 279 -9.64 2.59 9.44
C PHE A 279 -10.02 2.52 10.92
N TYR A 280 -9.08 2.09 11.76
CA TYR A 280 -9.32 1.84 13.18
C TYR A 280 -8.26 2.53 14.04
N VAL A 281 -8.71 3.20 15.09
CA VAL A 281 -7.87 3.59 16.23
C VAL A 281 -8.20 2.60 17.35
N ILE A 282 -7.20 1.87 17.83
CA ILE A 282 -7.39 0.79 18.81
C ILE A 282 -6.50 1.06 20.02
N ARG A 283 -7.11 1.30 21.18
CA ARG A 283 -6.37 1.26 22.45
C ARG A 283 -6.30 -0.18 22.92
N GLN A 284 -5.08 -0.70 23.03
CA GLN A 284 -4.81 -2.07 23.48
C GLN A 284 -3.68 -2.04 24.53
N PRO A 285 -4.01 -2.02 25.84
CA PRO A 285 -3.05 -1.69 26.90
C PRO A 285 -1.96 -2.74 27.11
N ALA A 286 -2.21 -3.99 26.69
CA ALA A 286 -1.30 -5.10 26.86
C ALA A 286 -0.31 -5.26 25.68
N LEU A 287 -0.33 -4.37 24.69
CA LEU A 287 0.65 -4.38 23.59
C LEU A 287 1.86 -3.52 23.89
N ASN A 288 3.04 -4.08 23.66
CA ASN A 288 4.28 -3.33 23.64
C ASN A 288 4.57 -2.85 22.20
N LEU A 289 4.33 -1.57 21.92
CA LEU A 289 4.54 -0.99 20.60
C LEU A 289 5.99 -0.54 20.43
N ARG A 290 6.61 -0.89 19.30
CA ARG A 290 7.87 -0.24 18.87
C ARG A 290 7.60 1.10 18.19
N THR A 291 8.62 1.95 18.13
CA THR A 291 8.63 3.06 17.17
C THR A 291 8.79 2.52 15.74
N ALA A 292 8.08 3.10 14.78
CA ALA A 292 8.14 2.70 13.38
C ALA A 292 8.34 3.90 12.45
N SER A 293 9.56 4.44 12.42
CA SER A 293 9.93 5.60 11.61
C SER A 293 9.90 5.34 10.09
N ASN A 294 9.97 4.07 9.68
CA ASN A 294 9.91 3.65 8.29
C ASN A 294 8.47 3.47 7.77
N LEU A 295 7.45 3.67 8.61
CA LEU A 295 6.05 3.54 8.22
C LEU A 295 5.40 4.92 8.13
N THR A 296 4.67 5.17 7.04
CA THR A 296 3.91 6.39 6.83
C THR A 296 2.47 6.06 6.49
N LEU A 297 1.51 6.69 7.16
CA LEU A 297 0.09 6.58 6.81
C LEU A 297 -0.29 7.68 5.82
N TYR A 298 -0.87 7.30 4.70
CA TYR A 298 -1.36 8.23 3.69
C TYR A 298 -2.89 8.29 3.76
N PHE A 299 -3.45 9.50 3.61
CA PHE A 299 -4.89 9.71 3.55
C PHE A 299 -5.25 10.65 2.40
N GLN A 300 -6.20 10.21 1.58
CA GLN A 300 -6.80 11.06 0.57
C GLN A 300 -7.80 12.01 1.25
N VAL A 301 -7.61 13.31 1.06
CA VAL A 301 -8.50 14.34 1.59
C VAL A 301 -9.03 15.24 0.48
N SER A 302 -10.19 15.85 0.70
CA SER A 302 -10.77 16.83 -0.23
C SER A 302 -10.02 18.17 -0.22
N GLY A 303 -9.25 18.42 0.83
CA GLY A 303 -8.46 19.62 1.05
C GLY A 303 -7.74 19.56 2.40
N PHE A 304 -6.73 20.40 2.56
CA PHE A 304 -5.93 20.44 3.77
C PHE A 304 -6.61 21.28 4.85
N THR A 305 -7.15 20.61 5.87
CA THR A 305 -7.88 21.25 7.00
C THR A 305 -7.04 21.31 8.28
N LEU A 306 -5.97 20.53 8.36
CA LEU A 306 -5.08 20.45 9.51
C LEU A 306 -3.76 21.21 9.25
N PRO A 307 -3.14 21.83 10.27
CA PRO A 307 -1.83 22.44 10.11
C PRO A 307 -0.75 21.36 9.98
N GLY A 308 0.06 21.45 8.93
CA GLY A 308 1.14 20.49 8.66
C GLY A 308 2.28 21.08 7.84
N ARG A 309 3.33 20.28 7.63
CA ARG A 309 4.46 20.65 6.77
C ARG A 309 4.11 20.30 5.34
N ARG A 310 4.06 21.29 4.45
CA ARG A 310 3.90 21.04 3.01
C ARG A 310 5.15 20.34 2.46
N VAL A 311 4.96 19.19 1.82
CA VAL A 311 6.04 18.38 1.23
C VAL A 311 5.91 18.22 -0.28
N GLY A 312 4.75 18.63 -0.83
CA GLY A 312 4.49 18.77 -2.27
C GLY A 312 3.29 19.69 -2.50
N ASP A 313 2.96 19.97 -3.76
CA ASP A 313 1.81 20.82 -4.09
C ASP A 313 0.48 20.19 -3.65
N ASP A 314 0.41 18.88 -3.72
CA ASP A 314 -0.72 18.01 -3.40
C ASP A 314 -0.48 17.14 -2.17
N HIS A 315 0.60 17.38 -1.40
CA HIS A 315 0.96 16.59 -0.22
C HIS A 315 1.30 17.44 1.01
N MET A 316 0.77 17.05 2.17
CA MET A 316 1.03 17.66 3.46
C MET A 316 1.34 16.61 4.52
N GLU A 317 2.48 16.77 5.18
CA GLU A 317 2.95 15.89 6.24
C GLU A 317 2.50 16.39 7.62
N LEU A 318 2.10 15.45 8.46
CA LEU A 318 1.59 15.60 9.82
C LEU A 318 2.22 14.53 10.71
N THR A 319 2.07 14.71 12.01
CA THR A 319 2.40 13.70 13.02
C THR A 319 1.17 13.50 13.88
N ASP A 320 0.78 12.24 14.10
CA ASP A 320 -0.33 11.93 15.00
C ASP A 320 0.09 12.04 16.49
N PRO A 321 -0.86 12.05 17.44
CA PRO A 321 -0.54 12.13 18.87
C PRO A 321 0.38 11.03 19.45
N GLU A 322 0.58 9.91 18.74
CA GLU A 322 1.52 8.85 19.12
C GLU A 322 2.86 8.95 18.39
N GLY A 323 3.05 10.00 17.58
CA GLY A 323 4.31 10.25 16.87
C GLY A 323 4.41 9.55 15.51
N ASN A 324 3.34 8.92 15.01
CA ASN A 324 3.38 8.27 13.69
C ASN A 324 3.37 9.32 12.58
N LYS A 325 4.11 9.03 11.50
CA LYS A 325 4.15 9.89 10.32
C LYS A 325 2.87 9.74 9.50
N VAL A 326 2.20 10.84 9.23
CA VAL A 326 0.95 10.90 8.46
C VAL A 326 1.13 11.86 7.28
N VAL A 327 0.70 11.47 6.09
CA VAL A 327 0.70 12.32 4.89
C VAL A 327 -0.72 12.42 4.37
N LEU A 328 -1.23 13.65 4.27
CA LEU A 328 -2.47 13.94 3.57
C LEU A 328 -2.15 14.27 2.12
N PHE A 329 -2.96 13.77 1.20
CA PHE A 329 -2.83 14.11 -0.20
C PHE A 329 -4.18 14.41 -0.84
N THR A 330 -4.16 15.25 -1.87
CA THR A 330 -5.34 15.55 -2.68
C THR A 330 -5.16 14.96 -4.07
N VAL A 331 -6.24 14.54 -4.72
CA VAL A 331 -6.22 14.21 -6.16
C VAL A 331 -6.86 15.35 -6.92
N GLY A 332 -6.20 15.80 -7.99
CA GLY A 332 -6.73 16.82 -8.89
C GLY A 332 -8.13 16.44 -9.37
N LYS A 333 -9.04 17.43 -9.38
CA LYS A 333 -10.39 17.26 -9.93
C LYS A 333 -10.37 17.18 -11.45
#